data_AF-A0A7J2WR46-F1
#
_entry.id   AF-A0A7J2WR46-F1
#
_cell.length_a   1.000
_cell.length_b   1.000
_cell.length_c   1.000
_cell.angle_alpha   90.00
_cell.angle_beta   90.00
_cell.angle_gamma   90.00
#
_symmetry.space_group_name_H-M   'P 1'
#
loop_
_entity.id
_entity.type
_entity.pdbx_description
1 polymer ?
#
loop_
_entity_poly.entity_id
_entity_poly.type
_entity_poly.pdbx_seq_one_letter_code
_entity_poly.pdbx_strand_id
1 'polypeptide(L)' 'MLYAPEVLYPTKEDYKTAIDWQMKLRKIGSPLPAADLLIAATALNNRMTLVTLDDHFRIIGEIEPELRLEIL' A
#
# COMPACT_ATOMS: atom_id res chain seq x y z
N MET A 1 5.08 6.07 18.77
CA MET A 1 4.26 5.80 17.56
C MET A 1 3.26 4.73 17.91
N LEU A 2 1.98 4.93 17.60
CA LEU A 2 0.95 3.91 17.78
C LEU A 2 0.91 3.08 16.50
N TYR A 3 1.46 1.88 16.54
CA TYR A 3 1.30 0.88 15.49
C TYR A 3 -0.14 0.34 15.49
N ALA A 4 -0.51 -0.42 14.46
CA ALA A 4 -1.78 -1.14 14.48
C ALA A 4 -1.92 -1.92 15.81
N PRO A 5 -2.99 -1.68 16.61
CA PRO A 5 -3.12 -2.30 17.92
C PRO A 5 -3.44 -3.80 17.84
N GLU A 6 -3.82 -4.27 16.65
CA GLU A 6 -4.20 -5.65 16.35
C GLU A 6 -3.83 -6.01 14.91
N VAL A 7 -3.88 -7.31 14.58
CA VAL A 7 -3.68 -7.80 13.22
C VAL A 7 -4.89 -7.42 12.37
N LEU A 8 -4.67 -6.60 11.35
CA LEU A 8 -5.70 -6.25 10.37
C LEU A 8 -5.79 -7.34 9.31
N TYR A 9 -6.97 -7.93 9.16
CA TYR A 9 -7.26 -8.86 8.06
C TYR A 9 -7.75 -8.08 6.84
N PRO A 10 -7.19 -8.33 5.65
CA PRO A 10 -7.59 -7.62 4.44
C PRO A 10 -9.07 -7.80 4.11
N THR A 11 -9.73 -6.70 3.75
CA THR A 11 -11.11 -6.68 3.27
C THR A 11 -11.17 -6.83 1.74
N LYS A 12 -12.36 -7.08 1.19
CA LYS A 12 -12.55 -7.08 -0.28
C LYS A 12 -12.14 -5.77 -0.94
N GLU A 13 -12.30 -4.64 -0.26
CA GLU A 13 -11.90 -3.34 -0.80
C GLU A 13 -10.38 -3.21 -0.87
N ASP A 14 -9.66 -3.77 0.11
CA ASP A 14 -8.18 -3.80 0.09
C ASP A 14 -7.67 -4.57 -1.12
N TYR A 15 -8.26 -5.74 -1.42
CA TYR A 15 -7.92 -6.51 -2.62
C TYR A 15 -8.22 -5.74 -3.90
N LYS A 16 -9.36 -5.04 -3.97
CA LYS A 16 -9.74 -4.24 -5.13
C LYS A 16 -8.73 -3.12 -5.37
N THR A 17 -8.40 -2.35 -4.33
CA THR A 17 -7.37 -1.30 -4.38
C THR A 17 -6.01 -1.86 -4.82
N ALA A 18 -5.58 -2.99 -4.25
CA ALA A 18 -4.31 -3.63 -4.61
C ALA A 18 -4.26 -4.08 -6.08
N ILE A 19 -5.36 -4.64 -6.61
CA ILE A 19 -5.46 -5.03 -8.02
C ILE A 19 -5.42 -3.80 -8.94
N ASP A 20 -6.16 -2.75 -8.58
CA ASP A 20 -6.19 -1.50 -9.35
C ASP A 20 -4.79 -0.87 -9.43
N TRP A 21 -4.06 -0.84 -8.32
CA TRP A 21 -2.67 -0.39 -8.31
C TRP A 21 -1.76 -1.28 -9.14
N GLN A 22 -1.86 -2.61 -9.03
CA GLN A 22 -1.03 -3.50 -9.84
C GLN A 22 -1.26 -3.29 -11.34
N MET A 23 -2.50 -3.01 -11.76
CA MET A 23 -2.79 -2.67 -13.16
C MET A 23 -2.11 -1.37 -13.59
N LYS A 24 -2.09 -0.34 -12.73
CA LYS A 24 -1.38 0.93 -13.00
C LYS A 24 0.14 0.71 -13.06
N LEU A 25 0.70 0.02 -12.06
CA LEU A 25 2.13 -0.27 -11.95
C LEU A 25 2.67 -1.10 -13.11
N ARG A 26 1.90 -2.10 -13.56
CA ARG A 26 2.26 -2.90 -14.75
C ARG A 26 2.35 -2.05 -16.02
N LYS A 27 1.51 -1.02 -16.18
CA LYS A 27 1.56 -0.12 -17.34
C LYS A 27 2.82 0.73 -17.38
N ILE A 28 3.39 1.06 -16.22
CA ILE A 28 4.63 1.84 -16.09
C ILE A 28 5.87 0.96 -15.89
N GLY A 29 5.74 -0.36 -16.11
CA GLY A 29 6.86 -1.30 -16.06
C GLY A 29 7.44 -1.57 -14.67
N SER A 30 6.71 -1.24 -13.60
CA SER A 30 7.22 -1.29 -12.22
C SER A 30 6.26 -2.05 -11.28
N PRO A 31 5.98 -3.34 -11.54
CA PRO A 31 5.09 -4.14 -10.71
C PRO A 31 5.67 -4.33 -9.29
N LEU A 32 4.79 -4.40 -8.30
CA LEU A 32 5.16 -4.76 -6.92
C LEU A 32 4.65 -6.15 -6.54
N PRO A 33 5.24 -6.78 -5.51
CA PRO A 33 4.70 -7.99 -4.92
C PRO A 33 3.26 -7.80 -4.43
N ALA A 34 2.44 -8.85 -4.57
CA ALA A 34 1.03 -8.77 -4.21
C ALA A 34 0.81 -8.51 -2.70
N ALA A 35 1.70 -9.01 -1.85
CA ALA A 35 1.64 -8.78 -0.40
C ALA A 35 1.88 -7.30 -0.06
N ASP A 36 2.88 -6.67 -0.68
CA ASP A 36 3.21 -5.26 -0.46
C ASP A 36 2.05 -4.36 -0.87
N LEU A 37 1.44 -4.64 -2.03
CA LEU A 37 0.26 -3.92 -2.48
C LEU A 37 -0.92 -4.08 -1.52
N LEU A 38 -1.12 -5.28 -0.97
CA LEU A 38 -2.21 -5.54 -0.03
C LEU A 38 -1.98 -4.82 1.30
N ILE A 39 -0.76 -4.82 1.82
CA ILE A 39 -0.38 -4.09 3.03
C ILE A 39 -0.61 -2.58 2.84
N ALA A 40 -0.15 -2.02 1.73
CA ALA A 40 -0.34 -0.60 1.43
C ALA A 40 -1.82 -0.24 1.22
N ALA A 41 -2.60 -1.11 0.58
CA ALA A 41 -4.04 -0.91 0.38
C ALA A 41 -4.80 -0.94 1.71
N THR A 42 -4.49 -1.90 2.58
CA THR A 42 -5.06 -1.96 3.94
C THR A 42 -4.71 -0.71 4.74
N ALA A 43 -3.47 -0.20 4.65
CA ALA A 43 -3.08 1.04 5.31
C ALA A 43 -3.87 2.25 4.80
N LEU A 44 -4.00 2.40 3.46
CA LEU A 44 -4.79 3.48 2.85
C LEU A 44 -6.25 3.44 3.31
N ASN A 45 -6.90 2.28 3.18
CA ASN A 45 -8.33 2.15 3.46
C ASN A 45 -8.67 2.35 4.95
N ASN A 46 -7.71 2.12 5.85
CA ASN A 46 -7.82 2.42 7.27
C ASN A 46 -7.31 3.83 7.65
N ARG A 47 -6.94 4.67 6.68
CA ARG A 47 -6.39 6.02 6.88
C ARG A 47 -5.13 6.05 7.76
N MET A 48 -4.35 5.00 7.70
CA MET A 48 -3.11 4.82 8.46
C MET A 48 -1.90 5.28 7.66
N THR A 49 -0.80 5.57 8.37
CA THR A 49 0.52 5.74 7.75
C THR A 49 1.19 4.38 7.62
N LEU A 50 1.63 4.04 6.41
CA LEU A 50 2.51 2.90 6.19
C LEU A 50 3.93 3.28 6.58
N VAL A 51 4.44 2.68 7.66
CA VAL A 51 5.81 2.85 8.13
C VAL A 51 6.64 1.67 7.64
N THR A 52 7.73 1.90 6.93
CA THR A 52 8.55 0.83 6.34
C THR A 52 10.03 1.20 6.25
N LEU A 53 10.90 0.20 6.16
CA LEU A 53 12.32 0.35 5.80
C LEU A 53 12.55 0.20 4.29
N ASP A 54 11.51 -0.14 3.53
CA ASP A 54 11.61 -0.44 2.10
C ASP A 54 11.16 0.75 1.24
N ASP A 55 12.11 1.32 0.50
CA ASP A 55 11.87 2.45 -0.40
C ASP A 55 10.99 2.08 -1.61
N HIS A 56 10.77 0.80 -1.93
CA HIS A 56 9.98 0.42 -3.11
C HIS A 56 8.52 0.91 -3.02
N PHE A 57 8.01 1.20 -1.81
CA PHE A 57 6.64 1.67 -1.61
C PHE A 57 6.43 3.10 -2.14
N ARG A 58 7.51 3.85 -2.37
CA ARG A 58 7.43 5.23 -2.91
C ARG A 58 6.71 5.29 -4.25
N ILE A 59 6.86 4.25 -5.09
CA ILE A 59 6.20 4.22 -6.39
C ILE A 59 4.67 4.15 -6.28
N ILE A 60 4.15 3.60 -5.18
CA ILE A 60 2.70 3.62 -4.94
C ILE A 60 2.23 5.06 -4.70
N GLY A 61 3.03 5.88 -4.02
CA GLY A 61 2.74 7.31 -3.81
C GLY A 61 2.64 8.11 -5.11
N GLU A 62 3.29 7.67 -6.20
CA GLU A 62 3.18 8.32 -7.51
C GLU A 62 1.82 8.04 -8.18
N ILE A 63 1.22 6.87 -7.94
CA ILE A 63 -0.07 6.47 -8.52
C ILE A 63 -1.25 6.66 -7.57
N GLU A 64 -0.96 6.89 -6.28
CA GLU A 64 -1.89 7.09 -5.18
C GLU A 64 -1.33 8.11 -4.17
N PRO A 65 -1.54 9.42 -4.41
CA PRO A 65 -1.05 10.48 -3.53
C PRO A 65 -1.68 10.49 -2.14
N GLU A 66 -2.82 9.81 -1.94
CA GLU A 66 -3.48 9.71 -0.62
C GLU A 66 -2.78 8.73 0.32
N LEU A 67 -1.91 7.85 -0.20
CA LEU A 67 -1.15 6.92 0.62
C LEU A 67 -0.13 7.69 1.47
N ARG A 68 -0.32 7.63 2.79
CA ARG A 68 0.62 8.20 3.75
C ARG A 68 1.76 7.21 3.98
N LEU A 69 2.97 7.62 3.61
CA LEU A 69 4.17 6.78 3.69
C LEU A 69 5.23 7.46 4.58
N GLU A 70 5.81 6.69 5.49
CA GLU A 70 6.97 7.07 6.29
C GLU A 70 8.07 6.03 6.10
N ILE A 71 9.22 6.47 5.59
CA ILE A 71 10.41 5.62 5.42
C ILE A 71 11.34 5.86 6.61
N LEU A 72 11.75 4.78 7.28
CA LEU A 72 12.67 4.78 8.42
C LEU A 72 14.14 4.64 8.02
#